data_AF-A0A5M8NTL1-F1
#
_entry.id   AF-A0A5M8NTL1-F1
#
_cell.length_a   1.000
_cell.length_b   1.000
_cell.length_c   1.000
_cell.angle_alpha   90.00
_cell.angle_beta   90.00
_cell.angle_gamma   90.00
#
_symmetry.space_group_name_H-M   'P 1'
#
loop_
_entity.id
_entity.type
_entity.pdbx_description
1 polymer ?
#
loop_
_entity_poly.entity_id
_entity_poly.type
_entity_poly.pdbx_seq_one_letter_code
_entity_poly.pdbx_strand_id
1 'polypeptide(L)'
;SAAVITAKLGGNAASLTAYTLLVNIGVAIVVPILFPLIKPQDDISFLGAAFLILSKVFILLICPFLVAWLLQKFAPKVHGILLNLNELAFYLWAFALAIVTSQVFSSMLANSAEIQVSIPVAIITLVICCLQFFTGKTLGSVYNDRISGGQALGQKNTILAIWMAHTYLNPLAAVGPGFYVLWQNVINSWQLWMRNKKTSKNGK
;
A
#
# COMPACT_ATOMS: atom_id res chain seq x y z
N SER A 1 -5.83 -1.02 3.76
CA SER A 1 -5.02 -1.74 4.77
C SER A 1 -4.47 -0.81 5.83
N ALA A 2 -3.88 0.34 5.45
CA ALA A 2 -3.14 1.16 6.39
C ALA A 2 -3.97 1.73 7.57
N ALA A 3 -5.16 2.24 7.27
CA ALA A 3 -6.12 2.70 8.28
C ALA A 3 -6.52 1.61 9.30
N VAL A 4 -6.70 0.36 8.85
CA VAL A 4 -7.09 -0.77 9.71
C VAL A 4 -5.97 -1.14 10.69
N ILE A 5 -4.73 -1.24 10.19
CA ILE A 5 -3.57 -1.53 11.05
C ILE A 5 -3.35 -0.39 12.03
N THR A 6 -3.50 0.87 11.60
CA THR A 6 -3.36 2.04 12.46
C THR A 6 -4.40 2.07 13.57
N ALA A 7 -5.68 1.80 13.26
CA ALA A 7 -6.72 1.64 14.28
C ALA A 7 -6.35 0.53 15.28
N LYS A 8 -5.92 -0.64 14.78
CA LYS A 8 -5.43 -1.75 15.61
C LYS A 8 -4.09 -1.48 16.28
N LEU A 9 -3.42 -0.35 16.03
CA LEU A 9 -2.24 0.11 16.77
C LEU A 9 -2.55 1.26 17.73
N GLY A 10 -3.75 1.82 17.67
CA GLY A 10 -4.20 2.92 18.53
C GLY A 10 -3.84 4.30 17.95
N GLY A 11 -3.53 4.38 16.66
CA GLY A 11 -3.40 5.63 15.93
C GLY A 11 -4.72 6.12 15.36
N ASN A 12 -4.68 7.27 14.71
CA ASN A 12 -5.83 7.93 14.11
C ASN A 12 -6.10 7.39 12.68
N ALA A 13 -7.09 6.50 12.59
CA ALA A 13 -7.51 5.92 11.31
C ALA A 13 -8.10 6.96 10.34
N ALA A 14 -8.73 8.03 10.85
CA ALA A 14 -9.31 9.09 10.03
C ALA A 14 -8.20 9.93 9.37
N SER A 15 -7.19 10.35 10.15
CA SER A 15 -5.99 11.04 9.62
C SER A 15 -5.31 10.23 8.53
N LEU A 16 -5.17 8.92 8.74
CA LEU A 16 -4.51 8.07 7.76
C LEU A 16 -5.37 7.83 6.51
N THR A 17 -6.69 7.80 6.65
CA THR A 17 -7.60 7.72 5.50
C THR A 17 -7.50 8.99 4.65
N ALA A 18 -7.51 10.17 5.28
CA ALA A 18 -7.32 11.45 4.60
C ALA A 18 -5.94 11.54 3.92
N TYR A 19 -4.88 11.15 4.62
CA TYR A 19 -3.53 11.08 4.05
C TYR A 19 -3.48 10.16 2.82
N THR A 20 -4.08 8.97 2.93
CA THR A 20 -4.12 8.00 1.81
C THR A 20 -4.87 8.57 0.61
N LEU A 21 -5.98 9.29 0.84
CA LEU A 21 -6.73 9.97 -0.22
C LEU A 21 -5.86 11.03 -0.92
N LEU A 22 -5.18 11.89 -0.15
CA LEU A 22 -4.30 12.92 -0.70
C LEU A 22 -3.15 12.31 -1.52
N VAL A 23 -2.51 11.26 -1.00
CA VAL A 23 -1.45 10.54 -1.73
C VAL A 23 -2.01 9.92 -3.02
N ASN A 24 -3.19 9.30 -2.97
CA ASN A 24 -3.82 8.70 -4.14
C ASN A 24 -4.15 9.74 -5.22
N ILE A 25 -4.62 10.94 -4.85
CA ILE A 25 -4.82 12.06 -5.78
C ILE A 25 -3.49 12.51 -6.38
N GLY A 26 -2.47 12.69 -5.54
CA GLY A 26 -1.12 13.04 -6.00
C GLY A 26 -0.57 12.01 -6.99
N VAL A 27 -0.73 10.72 -6.70
CA VAL A 27 -0.33 9.62 -7.58
C VAL A 27 -1.12 9.63 -8.89
N ALA A 28 -2.43 9.91 -8.86
CA ALA A 28 -3.25 10.04 -10.06
C ALA A 28 -2.77 11.17 -10.99
N ILE A 29 -2.13 12.21 -10.47
CA ILE A 29 -1.58 13.32 -11.28
C ILE A 29 -0.13 13.02 -11.71
N VAL A 30 0.71 12.58 -10.77
CA VAL A 30 2.15 12.45 -10.96
C VAL A 30 2.51 11.26 -11.84
N VAL A 31 1.85 10.11 -11.68
CA VAL A 31 2.17 8.89 -12.43
C VAL A 31 1.99 9.05 -13.94
N PRO A 32 0.86 9.60 -14.44
CA PRO A 32 0.69 9.93 -15.86
C PRO A 32 1.79 10.79 -16.47
N ILE A 33 2.43 11.65 -15.68
CA ILE A 33 3.48 12.56 -16.15
C ILE A 33 4.83 11.86 -16.15
N LEU A 34 5.18 11.17 -15.05
CA LEU A 34 6.50 10.56 -14.89
C LEU A 34 6.71 9.30 -15.74
N PHE A 35 5.68 8.45 -15.87
CA PHE A 35 5.84 7.15 -16.53
C PHE A 35 6.17 7.25 -18.03
N PRO A 36 5.51 8.11 -18.82
CA PRO A 36 5.88 8.29 -20.22
C PRO A 36 7.28 8.90 -20.42
N LEU A 37 7.84 9.60 -19.41
CA LEU A 37 9.23 10.09 -19.46
C LEU A 37 10.25 8.96 -19.21
N ILE A 38 9.91 7.98 -18.36
CA ILE A 38 10.80 6.85 -18.02
C ILE A 38 10.77 5.78 -19.12
N LYS A 39 9.59 5.50 -19.68
CA LYS A 39 9.41 4.54 -20.77
C LYS A 39 8.50 5.14 -21.85
N PRO A 40 9.08 5.77 -22.89
CA PRO A 40 8.32 6.20 -24.05
C PRO A 40 7.53 5.02 -24.63
N GLN A 41 6.26 5.26 -24.96
CA GLN A 41 5.40 4.27 -25.61
C GLN A 41 5.48 4.52 -27.12
N ASP A 42 6.09 3.60 -27.86
CA ASP A 42 6.43 3.83 -29.28
C ASP A 42 5.20 4.07 -30.18
N ASP A 43 4.02 3.57 -29.76
CA ASP A 43 2.77 3.64 -30.53
C ASP A 43 1.81 4.76 -30.09
N ILE A 44 2.11 5.48 -29.00
CA ILE A 44 1.17 6.43 -28.40
C ILE A 44 1.90 7.70 -28.00
N SER A 45 1.35 8.87 -28.38
CA SER A 45 1.89 10.15 -27.93
C SER A 45 1.95 10.23 -26.40
N PHE A 46 2.88 11.03 -25.87
CA PHE A 46 3.04 11.29 -24.45
C PHE A 46 1.70 11.60 -23.75
N LEU A 47 0.87 12.47 -24.35
CA LEU A 47 -0.44 12.84 -23.82
C LEU A 47 -1.44 11.67 -23.85
N GLY A 48 -1.39 10.82 -24.89
CA GLY A 48 -2.23 9.62 -24.97
C GLY A 48 -1.86 8.59 -23.91
N ALA A 49 -0.56 8.34 -23.69
CA ALA A 49 -0.07 7.46 -22.63
C ALA A 49 -0.44 8.02 -21.23
N ALA A 50 -0.27 9.32 -21.02
CA ALA A 50 -0.67 10.00 -19.79
C ALA A 50 -2.17 9.85 -19.51
N PHE A 51 -3.04 10.09 -20.50
CA PHE A 51 -4.49 9.97 -20.33
C PHE A 51 -4.95 8.53 -20.05
N LEU A 52 -4.31 7.55 -20.70
CA LEU A 52 -4.58 6.14 -20.47
C LEU A 52 -4.22 5.72 -19.04
N ILE A 53 -3.04 6.13 -18.55
CA ILE A 53 -2.60 5.90 -17.17
C ILE A 53 -3.57 6.59 -16.19
N LEU A 54 -3.90 7.86 -16.45
CA LEU A 54 -4.80 8.66 -15.60
C LEU A 54 -6.16 7.97 -15.46
N SER A 55 -6.75 7.49 -16.56
CA SER A 55 -8.06 6.83 -16.55
C SER A 55 -8.06 5.56 -15.70
N LYS A 56 -6.99 4.75 -15.76
CA LYS A 56 -6.86 3.51 -14.97
C LYS A 56 -6.64 3.80 -13.49
N VAL A 57 -5.77 4.76 -13.16
CA VAL A 57 -5.49 5.15 -11.77
C VAL A 57 -6.72 5.82 -11.13
N PHE A 58 -7.43 6.67 -11.88
CA PHE A 58 -8.66 7.31 -11.42
C PHE A 58 -9.75 6.28 -11.09
N ILE A 59 -10.01 5.31 -11.97
CA ILE A 59 -11.00 4.25 -11.71
C ILE A 59 -10.61 3.44 -10.47
N LEU A 60 -9.34 3.06 -10.33
CA LEU A 60 -8.89 2.21 -9.23
C LEU A 60 -8.96 2.92 -7.87
N LEU A 61 -8.68 4.23 -7.83
CA LEU A 61 -8.57 4.98 -6.58
C LEU A 61 -9.84 5.77 -6.24
N ILE A 62 -10.48 6.44 -7.18
CA ILE A 62 -11.60 7.37 -6.93
C ILE A 62 -12.95 6.66 -6.94
N CYS A 63 -13.16 5.69 -7.83
CA CYS A 63 -14.44 4.98 -7.93
C CYS A 63 -14.87 4.31 -6.60
N PRO A 64 -13.99 3.61 -5.86
CA PRO A 64 -14.35 3.04 -4.55
C PRO A 64 -14.80 4.10 -3.54
N PHE A 65 -14.19 5.29 -3.54
CA PHE A 65 -14.61 6.40 -2.67
C PHE A 65 -15.97 6.94 -3.06
N LEU A 66 -16.23 7.12 -4.36
CA LEU A 66 -17.53 7.58 -4.85
C LEU A 66 -18.62 6.58 -4.49
N VAL A 67 -18.37 5.28 -4.67
CA VAL A 67 -19.32 4.22 -4.29
C VAL A 67 -19.57 4.25 -2.77
N ALA A 68 -18.52 4.38 -1.95
CA ALA A 68 -18.68 4.47 -0.50
C ALA A 68 -19.50 5.71 -0.08
N TRP A 69 -19.26 6.86 -0.71
CA TRP A 69 -20.01 8.10 -0.47
C TRP A 69 -21.48 7.99 -0.91
N LEU A 70 -21.72 7.41 -2.09
CA LEU A 70 -23.08 7.15 -2.58
C LEU A 70 -23.84 6.19 -1.66
N LEU A 71 -23.19 5.11 -1.19
CA LEU A 71 -23.79 4.17 -0.24
C LEU A 71 -24.12 4.86 1.09
N GLN A 72 -23.23 5.74 1.58
CA GLN A 72 -23.50 6.52 2.79
C GLN A 72 -24.74 7.41 2.63
N LYS A 73 -24.91 8.05 1.47
CA LYS A 73 -26.01 9.00 1.21
C LYS A 73 -27.33 8.33 0.84
N PHE A 74 -27.31 7.30 0.00
CA PHE A 74 -28.50 6.70 -0.61
C PHE A 74 -28.89 5.34 -0.02
N ALA A 75 -27.98 4.64 0.65
CA ALA A 75 -28.22 3.32 1.23
C ALA A 75 -27.59 3.14 2.63
N PRO A 76 -27.96 3.97 3.62
CA PRO A 76 -27.29 4.00 4.93
C PRO A 76 -27.38 2.67 5.69
N LYS A 77 -28.45 1.88 5.48
CA LYS A 77 -28.57 0.52 6.03
C LYS A 77 -27.49 -0.43 5.51
N VAL A 78 -27.21 -0.37 4.20
CA VAL A 78 -26.14 -1.17 3.57
C VAL A 78 -24.77 -0.68 4.02
N HIS A 79 -24.58 0.64 4.11
CA HIS A 79 -23.36 1.23 4.65
C HIS A 79 -23.07 0.75 6.09
N GLY A 80 -24.09 0.72 6.96
CA GLY A 80 -23.96 0.20 8.32
C GLY A 80 -23.56 -1.28 8.39
N ILE A 81 -24.12 -2.13 7.52
CA ILE A 81 -23.72 -3.54 7.43
C ILE A 81 -22.25 -3.66 6.99
N LEU A 82 -21.84 -2.90 5.97
CA LEU A 82 -20.46 -2.91 5.47
C LEU A 82 -19.45 -2.47 6.53
N LEU A 83 -19.80 -1.50 7.37
CA LEU A 83 -18.94 -1.06 8.49
C LEU A 83 -18.73 -2.15 9.54
N ASN A 84 -19.61 -3.15 9.65
CA ASN A 84 -19.44 -4.28 10.56
C ASN A 84 -18.55 -5.39 9.99
N LEU A 85 -18.15 -5.33 8.71
CA LEU A 85 -17.32 -6.34 8.04
C LEU A 85 -15.81 -6.13 8.23
N ASN A 86 -15.38 -5.44 9.29
CA ASN A 86 -13.96 -5.14 9.53
C ASN A 86 -13.07 -6.40 9.60
N GLU A 87 -13.60 -7.49 10.16
CA GLU A 87 -12.88 -8.78 10.21
C GLU A 87 -12.78 -9.43 8.83
N LEU A 88 -13.81 -9.32 7.98
CA LEU A 88 -13.74 -9.78 6.59
C LEU A 88 -12.68 -9.01 5.79
N ALA A 89 -12.62 -7.69 5.95
CA ALA A 89 -11.60 -6.87 5.30
C ALA A 89 -10.17 -7.30 5.70
N PHE A 90 -9.99 -7.73 6.95
CA PHE A 90 -8.72 -8.29 7.41
C PHE A 90 -8.40 -9.65 6.75
N TYR A 91 -9.37 -10.57 6.64
CA TYR A 91 -9.17 -11.84 5.95
C TYR A 91 -8.89 -11.68 4.45
N LEU A 92 -9.62 -10.79 3.77
CA LEU A 92 -9.37 -10.47 2.36
C LEU A 92 -7.96 -9.90 2.16
N TRP A 93 -7.50 -9.05 3.08
CA TRP A 93 -6.13 -8.53 3.06
C TRP A 93 -5.09 -9.65 3.27
N ALA A 94 -5.32 -10.58 4.20
CA ALA A 94 -4.41 -11.71 4.43
C ALA A 94 -4.35 -12.65 3.20
N PHE A 95 -5.49 -12.90 2.55
CA PHE A 95 -5.55 -13.67 1.32
C PHE A 95 -4.80 -12.97 0.17
N ALA A 96 -4.99 -11.67 -0.01
CA ALA A 96 -4.24 -10.88 -0.98
C ALA A 96 -2.73 -10.91 -0.72
N LEU A 97 -2.32 -10.87 0.55
CA LEU A 97 -0.91 -11.01 0.94
C LEU A 97 -0.34 -12.38 0.56
N ALA A 98 -1.10 -13.46 0.75
CA ALA A 98 -0.68 -14.80 0.35
C ALA A 98 -0.46 -14.89 -1.17
N ILE A 99 -1.36 -14.31 -1.97
CA ILE A 99 -1.22 -14.25 -3.43
C ILE A 99 0.07 -13.51 -3.82
N VAL A 100 0.28 -12.31 -3.27
CA VAL A 100 1.48 -11.51 -3.61
C VAL A 100 2.76 -12.21 -3.18
N THR A 101 2.75 -12.88 -2.01
CA THR A 101 3.89 -13.68 -1.56
C THR A 101 4.19 -14.81 -2.55
N SER A 102 3.16 -15.51 -3.03
CA SER A 102 3.31 -16.56 -4.04
C SER A 102 3.90 -15.99 -5.32
N GLN A 103 3.44 -14.83 -5.79
CA GLN A 103 3.97 -14.21 -7.02
C GLN A 103 5.45 -13.85 -6.89
N VAL A 104 5.86 -13.26 -5.76
CA VAL A 104 7.28 -12.95 -5.51
C VAL A 104 8.12 -14.22 -5.55
N PHE A 105 7.67 -15.29 -4.90
CA PHE A 105 8.39 -16.56 -4.86
C PHE A 105 8.44 -17.24 -6.23
N SER A 106 7.34 -17.22 -6.99
CA SER A 106 7.30 -17.75 -8.35
C SER A 106 8.27 -17.03 -9.29
N SER A 107 8.38 -15.70 -9.20
CA SER A 107 9.38 -14.94 -9.97
C SER A 107 10.80 -15.33 -9.58
N MET A 108 11.08 -15.50 -8.28
CA MET A 108 12.42 -15.92 -7.84
C MET A 108 12.82 -17.30 -8.38
N LEU A 109 11.88 -18.23 -8.50
CA LEU A 109 12.14 -19.59 -8.96
C LEU A 109 12.21 -19.73 -10.48
N ALA A 110 11.83 -18.70 -11.23
CA ALA A 110 11.76 -18.77 -12.69
C ALA A 110 13.14 -18.94 -13.34
N ASN A 111 14.18 -18.23 -12.89
CA ASN A 111 15.55 -18.37 -13.39
C ASN A 111 16.62 -18.00 -12.35
N SER A 112 17.82 -18.59 -12.43
CA SER A 112 18.94 -18.33 -11.51
C SER A 112 19.44 -16.87 -11.53
N ALA A 113 19.36 -16.20 -12.68
CA ALA A 113 19.69 -14.78 -12.82
C ALA A 113 18.70 -13.88 -12.03
N GLU A 114 17.44 -14.29 -11.89
CA GLU A 114 16.43 -13.53 -11.14
C GLU A 114 16.68 -13.63 -9.62
N ILE A 115 17.24 -14.73 -9.13
CA ILE A 115 17.65 -14.89 -7.73
C ILE A 115 18.78 -13.92 -7.37
N GLN A 116 19.80 -13.79 -8.24
CA GLN A 116 20.94 -12.91 -8.01
C GLN A 116 20.52 -11.43 -7.89
N VAL A 117 19.49 -11.02 -8.62
CA VAL A 117 18.92 -9.67 -8.54
C VAL A 117 17.97 -9.52 -7.34
N SER A 118 17.21 -10.57 -7.02
CA SER A 118 16.17 -10.53 -5.98
C SER A 118 16.73 -10.33 -4.56
N ILE A 119 17.87 -10.94 -4.22
CA ILE A 119 18.45 -10.84 -2.87
C ILE A 119 18.88 -9.39 -2.54
N PRO A 120 19.70 -8.69 -3.35
CA PRO A 120 20.02 -7.29 -3.12
C PRO A 120 18.76 -6.41 -3.05
N VAL A 121 17.79 -6.63 -3.94
CA VAL A 121 16.52 -5.88 -3.94
C VAL A 121 15.74 -6.10 -2.64
N ALA A 122 15.68 -7.33 -2.14
CA ALA A 122 15.05 -7.64 -0.85
C ALA A 122 15.73 -6.89 0.31
N ILE A 123 17.06 -6.82 0.32
CA ILE A 123 17.81 -6.10 1.37
C ILE A 123 17.57 -4.59 1.25
N ILE A 124 17.70 -4.01 0.06
CA ILE A 124 17.50 -2.58 -0.18
C ILE A 124 16.07 -2.17 0.20
N THR A 125 15.07 -2.94 -0.22
CA THR A 125 13.66 -2.66 0.12
C THR A 125 13.40 -2.79 1.61
N LEU A 126 14.05 -3.71 2.33
CA LEU A 126 14.00 -3.78 3.79
C LEU A 126 14.54 -2.49 4.43
N VAL A 127 15.72 -2.04 4.00
CA VAL A 127 16.33 -0.80 4.53
C VAL A 127 15.41 0.39 4.27
N ILE A 128 14.91 0.55 3.04
CA ILE A 128 13.98 1.62 2.68
C ILE A 128 12.71 1.54 3.54
N CYS A 129 12.15 0.35 3.73
CA CYS A 129 10.96 0.15 4.55
C CYS A 129 11.19 0.57 6.01
N CYS A 130 12.29 0.12 6.61
CA CYS A 130 12.70 0.52 7.95
C CYS A 130 12.88 2.04 8.09
N LEU A 131 13.56 2.67 7.12
CA LEU A 131 13.76 4.12 7.09
C LEU A 131 12.43 4.87 6.98
N GLN A 132 11.50 4.43 6.14
CA GLN A 132 10.19 5.06 6.00
C GLN A 132 9.35 4.95 7.27
N PHE A 133 9.32 3.78 7.91
CA PHE A 133 8.65 3.63 9.21
C PHE A 133 9.32 4.47 10.30
N PHE A 134 10.66 4.53 10.32
CA PHE A 134 11.41 5.32 11.28
C PHE A 134 11.12 6.81 11.11
N THR A 135 11.36 7.36 9.92
CA THR A 135 11.13 8.77 9.59
C THR A 135 9.68 9.15 9.83
N GLY A 136 8.72 8.31 9.42
CA GLY A 136 7.30 8.56 9.66
C GLY A 136 6.96 8.65 11.15
N LYS A 137 7.53 7.76 11.98
CA LYS A 137 7.34 7.82 13.44
C LYS A 137 8.01 9.03 14.06
N THR A 138 9.21 9.40 13.60
CA THR A 138 9.94 10.56 14.09
C THR A 138 9.18 11.85 13.79
N LEU A 139 8.70 12.02 12.56
CA LEU A 139 7.87 13.16 12.18
C LEU A 139 6.52 13.16 12.92
N GLY A 140 5.83 12.02 12.98
CA GLY A 140 4.56 11.90 13.70
C GLY A 140 4.69 12.19 15.20
N SER A 141 5.84 11.86 15.81
CA SER A 141 6.11 12.17 17.22
C SER A 141 6.12 13.66 17.53
N VAL A 142 6.56 14.52 16.60
CA VAL A 142 6.52 15.98 16.76
C VAL A 142 5.08 16.48 16.95
N TYR A 143 4.11 15.81 16.34
CA TYR A 143 2.69 16.14 16.41
C TYR A 143 1.89 15.26 17.37
N ASN A 144 2.55 14.52 18.26
CA ASN A 144 1.93 13.54 19.16
C ASN A 144 1.09 12.45 18.45
N ASP A 145 1.39 12.17 17.18
CA ASP A 145 0.73 11.16 16.35
C ASP A 145 1.75 10.19 15.73
N ARG A 146 2.61 9.64 16.59
CA ARG A 146 3.74 8.77 16.21
C ARG A 146 3.28 7.55 15.39
N ILE A 147 2.18 6.92 15.80
CA ILE A 147 1.68 5.71 15.14
C ILE A 147 1.16 6.03 13.74
N SER A 148 0.30 7.04 13.60
CA SER A 148 -0.27 7.37 12.28
C SER A 148 0.80 7.93 11.35
N GLY A 149 1.76 8.73 11.85
CA GLY A 149 2.89 9.19 11.03
C GLY A 149 3.76 8.04 10.52
N GLY A 150 4.05 7.05 11.37
CA GLY A 150 4.78 5.85 10.98
C GLY A 150 4.06 5.03 9.92
N GLN A 151 2.75 4.86 10.07
CA GLN A 151 1.93 4.07 9.16
C GLN A 151 1.67 4.83 7.84
N ALA A 152 1.47 6.15 7.89
CA ALA A 152 1.34 7.02 6.72
C ALA A 152 2.56 6.94 5.80
N LEU A 153 3.76 7.05 6.37
CA LEU A 153 4.97 7.00 5.56
C LEU A 153 5.37 5.56 5.20
N GLY A 154 5.32 4.62 6.15
CA GLY A 154 5.85 3.26 5.99
C GLY A 154 4.94 2.28 5.26
N GLN A 155 3.61 2.40 5.35
CA GLN A 155 2.70 1.52 4.62
C GLN A 155 2.34 2.10 3.27
N LYS A 156 3.01 1.62 2.22
CA LYS A 156 2.75 2.04 0.85
C LYS A 156 1.62 1.24 0.22
N ASN A 157 0.98 1.84 -0.79
CA ASN A 157 0.08 1.13 -1.69
C ASN A 157 0.91 0.30 -2.68
N THR A 158 1.49 -0.78 -2.19
CA THR A 158 2.37 -1.67 -2.96
C THR A 158 1.63 -2.43 -4.05
N ILE A 159 0.33 -2.69 -3.88
CA ILE A 159 -0.49 -3.32 -4.93
C ILE A 159 -0.53 -2.43 -6.17
N LEU A 160 -0.75 -1.12 -6.00
CA LEU A 160 -0.69 -0.16 -7.09
C LEU A 160 0.72 -0.12 -7.71
N ALA A 161 1.77 -0.13 -6.91
CA ALA A 161 3.15 -0.15 -7.40
C ALA A 161 3.48 -1.42 -8.22
N ILE A 162 3.04 -2.60 -7.76
CA ILE A 162 3.16 -3.88 -8.49
C ILE A 162 2.42 -3.79 -9.82
N TRP A 163 1.18 -3.33 -9.81
CA TRP A 163 0.38 -3.17 -11.04
C TRP A 163 1.04 -2.21 -12.04
N MET A 164 1.54 -1.05 -11.58
CA MET A 164 2.23 -0.10 -12.44
C MET A 164 3.53 -0.67 -13.01
N ALA A 165 4.29 -1.42 -12.21
CA ALA A 165 5.51 -2.06 -12.67
C ALA A 165 5.23 -3.11 -13.76
N HIS A 166 4.21 -3.95 -13.57
CA HIS A 166 3.80 -4.92 -14.59
C HIS A 166 3.25 -4.26 -15.86
N THR A 167 2.44 -3.21 -15.70
CA THR A 167 1.73 -2.58 -16.83
C THR A 167 2.65 -1.73 -17.69
N TYR A 168 3.59 -1.00 -17.07
CA TYR A 168 4.35 0.04 -17.77
C TYR A 168 5.86 -0.18 -17.78
N LEU A 169 6.42 -1.07 -16.97
CA LEU A 169 7.86 -1.34 -16.95
C LEU A 169 8.13 -2.74 -17.49
N ASN A 170 8.46 -3.68 -16.61
CA ASN A 170 8.68 -5.09 -16.92
C ASN A 170 8.37 -5.91 -15.65
N PRO A 171 8.14 -7.23 -15.78
CA PRO A 171 7.82 -8.09 -14.64
C PRO A 171 8.88 -8.08 -13.53
N LEU A 172 10.16 -7.92 -13.88
CA LEU A 172 11.26 -7.88 -12.91
C LEU A 172 11.19 -6.62 -12.02
N ALA A 173 10.70 -5.49 -12.54
CA ALA A 173 10.50 -4.26 -11.77
C ALA A 173 9.45 -4.41 -10.65
N ALA A 174 8.54 -5.39 -10.75
CA ALA A 174 7.53 -5.66 -9.73
C ALA A 174 8.11 -6.37 -8.48
N VAL A 175 9.32 -6.95 -8.59
CA VAL A 175 9.99 -7.67 -7.49
C VAL A 175 10.28 -6.74 -6.31
N GLY A 176 10.69 -5.49 -6.56
CA GLY A 176 10.95 -4.51 -5.50
C GLY A 176 9.72 -4.18 -4.65
N PRO A 177 8.63 -3.68 -5.25
CA PRO A 177 7.34 -3.50 -4.57
C PRO A 177 6.80 -4.77 -3.92
N GLY A 178 7.06 -5.94 -4.52
CA GLY A 178 6.75 -7.25 -3.96
C GLY A 178 7.46 -7.50 -2.63
N PHE A 179 8.79 -7.36 -2.56
CA PHE A 179 9.51 -7.49 -1.29
C PHE A 179 9.10 -6.42 -0.28
N TYR A 180 8.86 -5.19 -0.73
CA TYR A 180 8.40 -4.13 0.16
C TYR A 180 7.09 -4.49 0.87
N VAL A 181 6.13 -5.10 0.15
CA VAL A 181 4.86 -5.52 0.78
C VAL A 181 5.09 -6.58 1.85
N LEU A 182 6.06 -7.48 1.67
CA LEU A 182 6.41 -8.47 2.68
C LEU A 182 7.03 -7.79 3.91
N TRP A 183 8.02 -6.93 3.70
CA TRP A 183 8.71 -6.24 4.82
C TRP A 183 7.79 -5.34 5.63
N GLN A 184 6.96 -4.53 4.97
CA GLN A 184 6.01 -3.69 5.71
C GLN A 184 5.06 -4.55 6.55
N ASN A 185 4.66 -5.72 6.06
CA ASN A 185 3.75 -6.62 6.78
C ASN A 185 4.43 -7.38 7.91
N VAL A 186 5.71 -7.73 7.78
CA VAL A 186 6.52 -8.22 8.91
C VAL A 186 6.57 -7.16 10.02
N ILE A 187 6.86 -5.91 9.67
CA ILE A 187 6.91 -4.79 10.61
C ILE A 187 5.54 -4.55 11.27
N ASN A 188 4.44 -4.58 10.50
CA ASN A 188 3.09 -4.39 11.04
C ASN A 188 2.70 -5.52 12.00
N SER A 189 2.97 -6.77 11.64
CA SER A 189 2.72 -7.94 12.49
C SER A 189 3.50 -7.84 13.81
N TRP A 190 4.77 -7.44 13.75
CA TRP A 190 5.57 -7.21 14.95
C TRP A 190 5.02 -6.07 15.83
N GLN A 191 4.59 -4.96 15.23
CA GLN A 191 3.99 -3.85 15.98
C GLN A 191 2.68 -4.26 16.68
N LEU A 192 1.83 -5.02 15.99
CA LEU A 192 0.59 -5.56 16.57
C LEU A 192 0.87 -6.54 17.72
N TRP A 193 1.82 -7.46 17.53
CA TRP A 193 2.24 -8.40 18.57
C TRP A 193 2.74 -7.67 19.82
N MET A 194 3.61 -6.67 19.65
CA MET A 194 4.09 -5.85 20.77
C MET A 194 2.97 -5.11 21.49
N ARG A 195 2.00 -4.55 20.75
CA ARG A 195 0.84 -3.89 21.34
C ARG A 195 0.02 -4.87 22.18
N ASN A 196 -0.30 -6.04 21.62
CA ASN A 196 -1.07 -7.07 22.31
C ASN A 196 -0.38 -7.55 23.58
N LYS A 197 0.96 -7.68 23.56
CA LYS A 197 1.75 -8.04 24.74
C LYS A 197 1.68 -6.95 25.83
N LYS A 198 1.67 -5.67 25.45
CA LYS A 198 1.52 -4.56 26.40
C LYS A 198 0.11 -4.50 27.00
N THR A 199 -0.94 -4.63 26.17
CA THR A 199 -2.33 -4.62 26.65
C THR A 199 -2.63 -5.81 27.56
N SER A 200 -2.09 -6.99 27.26
CA SER A 200 -2.23 -8.17 28.13
C SER A 200 -1.52 -8.03 29.48
N LYS A 201 -0.38 -7.30 29.53
CA LYS A 201 0.31 -7.00 30.79
C LYS A 201 -0.39 -5.94 31.64
N ASN A 202 -1.03 -4.95 31.03
CA ASN A 202 -1.76 -3.88 31.73
C ASN A 202 -3.20 -4.25 32.11
N GLY A 203 -3.73 -5.37 31.59
CA GLY A 203 -5.03 -5.93 31.94
C GLY A 203 -4.98 -7.03 33.01
N LYS A 204 -3.82 -7.19 33.67
CA LYS A 204 -3.64 -7.89 34.94
C LYS A 204 -3.36 -6.85 36.01
#